data_AF-A0A8J6Z5A7-F1
#
_entry.id   AF-A0A8J6Z5A7-F1
#
_cell.length_a   1.000
_cell.length_b   1.000
_cell.length_c   1.000
_cell.angle_alpha   90.00
_cell.angle_beta   90.00
_cell.angle_gamma   90.00
#
_symmetry.space_group_name_H-M   'P 1'
#
loop_
_entity.id
_entity.type
_entity.pdbx_description
1 polymer ?
#
loop_
_entity_poly.entity_id
_entity_poly.type
_entity_poly.pdbx_seq_one_letter_code
_entity_poly.pdbx_strand_id
1 'polypeptide(L)'
;MFYSVWGHGLTDNLRYLWFLTSDAFKQRFHDLPVVYISWWKGAAGKENFIELLKIMGIDINLMRLVDKPTQFENIILPDESFYCTETTEREFTAEYREMIERVRSFALKNRTPSAKKIYYLYGRRQYGEERLAEYFRSKGY
;
A
#
# COMPACT_ATOMS: atom_id res chain seq x y z
N MET A 1 11.49 0.02 -0.71
CA MET A 1 11.46 1.41 -0.22
C MET A 1 10.03 1.76 0.12
N PHE A 2 9.75 2.23 1.33
CA PHE A 2 8.38 2.50 1.77
C PHE A 2 8.03 3.98 1.75
N TYR A 3 6.77 4.25 1.38
CA TYR A 3 6.17 5.57 1.21
C TYR A 3 4.97 5.73 2.15
N SER A 4 4.45 6.96 2.31
CA SER A 4 3.17 7.11 3.01
C SER A 4 2.06 6.31 2.31
N VAL A 5 1.28 5.57 3.09
CA VAL A 5 0.18 4.75 2.59
C VAL A 5 -1.06 5.63 2.33
N TRP A 6 -1.02 6.41 1.25
CA TRP A 6 -2.15 7.21 0.75
C TRP A 6 -2.19 7.16 -0.79
N GLY A 7 -3.38 7.00 -1.37
CA GLY A 7 -3.56 6.95 -2.83
C GLY A 7 -2.68 5.88 -3.49
N HIS A 8 -1.94 6.26 -4.54
CA HIS A 8 -1.00 5.36 -5.23
C HIS A 8 0.14 4.84 -4.33
N GLY A 9 0.43 5.53 -3.21
CA GLY A 9 1.42 5.06 -2.25
C GLY A 9 1.05 3.70 -1.64
N LEU A 10 -0.24 3.38 -1.51
CA LEU A 10 -0.67 2.05 -1.05
C LEU A 10 -0.19 0.96 -2.02
N THR A 11 -0.49 1.12 -3.32
CA THR A 11 -0.12 0.14 -4.36
C THR A 11 1.39 -0.01 -4.51
N ASP A 12 2.14 1.08 -4.36
CA ASP A 12 3.59 1.05 -4.46
C ASP A 12 4.26 0.30 -3.30
N ASN A 13 3.70 0.42 -2.09
CA ASN A 13 4.19 -0.29 -0.92
C ASN A 13 3.94 -1.81 -1.01
N LEU A 14 2.89 -2.26 -1.70
CA LEU A 14 2.54 -3.68 -1.82
C LEU A 14 3.55 -4.46 -2.67
N ARG A 15 4.28 -3.80 -3.58
CA ARG A 15 5.07 -4.46 -4.64
C ARG A 15 5.96 -5.63 -4.19
N TYR A 16 6.57 -5.55 -3.00
CA TYR A 16 7.47 -6.57 -2.44
C TYR A 16 6.91 -7.29 -1.21
N LEU A 17 5.77 -6.84 -0.67
CA LEU A 17 5.24 -7.41 0.58
C LEU A 17 4.73 -8.84 0.41
N TRP A 18 4.41 -9.25 -0.83
CA TRP A 18 3.98 -10.60 -1.15
C TRP A 18 4.96 -11.65 -0.63
N PHE A 19 6.25 -11.38 -0.80
CA PHE A 19 7.32 -12.32 -0.47
C PHE A 19 7.33 -12.64 1.02
N LEU A 20 7.11 -11.65 1.87
CA LEU A 20 7.07 -11.82 3.34
C LEU A 20 5.93 -12.74 3.81
N THR A 21 4.93 -12.96 2.97
CA THR A 21 3.80 -13.85 3.26
C THR A 21 3.89 -15.19 2.53
N SER A 22 4.88 -15.35 1.64
CA SER A 22 5.09 -16.54 0.81
C SER A 22 5.63 -17.73 1.63
N ASP A 23 5.40 -18.94 1.14
CA ASP A 23 5.95 -20.16 1.74
C ASP A 23 7.47 -20.20 1.64
N ALA A 24 8.04 -19.65 0.56
CA ALA A 24 9.49 -19.54 0.40
C ALA A 24 10.11 -18.74 1.55
N PHE A 25 9.52 -17.60 1.92
CA PHE A 25 9.98 -16.81 3.06
C PHE A 25 9.84 -17.58 4.37
N LYS A 26 8.64 -18.11 4.64
CA LYS A 26 8.36 -18.83 5.90
C LYS A 26 9.25 -20.05 6.11
N GLN A 27 9.60 -20.76 5.05
CA GLN A 27 10.37 -22.02 5.15
C GLN A 27 11.88 -21.80 5.07
N ARG A 28 12.35 -20.81 4.31
CA ARG A 28 13.79 -20.68 3.97
C ARG A 28 14.44 -19.39 4.46
N PHE A 29 13.66 -18.34 4.71
CA PHE A 29 14.19 -17.00 4.96
C PHE A 29 13.67 -16.35 6.24
N HIS A 30 12.86 -17.06 7.03
CA HIS A 30 12.26 -16.55 8.26
C HIS A 30 13.27 -16.08 9.33
N ASP A 31 14.48 -16.62 9.29
CA ASP A 31 15.58 -16.28 10.22
C ASP A 31 16.33 -15.01 9.82
N LEU A 32 16.14 -14.53 8.59
CA LEU A 32 16.88 -13.40 8.06
C LEU A 32 16.25 -12.08 8.51
N PRO A 33 17.07 -11.06 8.83
CA PRO A 33 16.55 -9.75 9.16
C PRO A 33 15.86 -9.14 7.93
N VAL A 34 14.58 -8.76 8.08
CA VAL A 34 13.90 -7.96 7.06
C VAL A 34 14.32 -6.51 7.25
N VAL A 35 14.91 -5.90 6.22
CA VAL A 35 15.37 -4.51 6.30
C VAL A 35 14.55 -3.63 5.37
N TYR A 36 14.37 -2.37 5.75
CA TYR A 36 13.69 -1.41 4.90
C TYR A 36 14.29 -0.01 4.99
N ILE A 37 14.13 0.73 3.90
CA ILE A 37 14.43 2.16 3.83
C ILE A 37 13.13 2.95 3.70
N SER A 38 13.14 4.15 4.26
CA SER A 38 12.04 5.10 4.16
C SER A 38 12.38 6.21 3.17
N TRP A 39 11.42 6.59 2.31
CA TRP A 39 11.65 7.61 1.28
C TRP A 39 11.93 9.01 1.85
N TRP A 40 11.32 9.38 2.98
CA TRP A 40 11.58 10.66 3.65
C TRP A 40 11.83 10.46 5.14
N LYS A 41 12.58 11.40 5.73
CA LYS A 41 12.84 11.44 7.17
C LYS A 41 11.48 11.54 7.90
N GLY A 42 11.09 10.48 8.62
CA GLY A 42 9.81 10.40 9.33
C GLY A 42 8.65 9.68 8.62
N ALA A 43 8.86 9.00 7.48
CA ALA A 43 7.89 8.03 6.97
C ALA A 43 8.03 6.67 7.67
N ALA A 44 9.22 6.37 8.18
CA ALA A 44 9.48 5.19 8.97
C ALA A 44 8.61 5.18 10.24
N GLY A 45 7.95 4.07 10.50
CA GLY A 45 7.11 3.91 11.69
C GLY A 45 5.81 4.72 11.69
N LYS A 46 5.39 5.33 10.56
CA LYS A 46 4.06 5.95 10.50
C LYS A 46 2.97 4.91 10.73
N GLU A 47 1.96 5.29 11.51
CA GLU A 47 0.85 4.43 11.92
C GLU A 47 0.16 3.74 10.74
N ASN A 48 -0.03 4.46 9.62
CA ASN A 48 -0.67 3.90 8.43
C ASN A 48 0.15 2.81 7.72
N PHE A 49 1.48 2.89 7.77
CA PHE A 49 2.35 1.84 7.25
C PHE A 49 2.36 0.61 8.15
N ILE A 50 2.46 0.82 9.47
CA ILE A 50 2.37 -0.26 10.45
C ILE A 50 1.02 -0.97 10.32
N GLU A 51 -0.06 -0.22 10.12
CA GLU A 51 -1.40 -0.79 9.92
C GLU A 51 -1.48 -1.61 8.64
N LEU A 52 -0.91 -1.13 7.52
CA LEU A 52 -0.83 -1.92 6.29
C LEU A 52 -0.13 -3.27 6.51
N LEU A 53 1.00 -3.28 7.22
CA LEU A 53 1.72 -4.52 7.53
C LEU A 53 0.88 -5.48 8.38
N LYS A 54 0.17 -4.96 9.39
CA LYS A 54 -0.78 -5.76 10.19
C LYS A 54 -1.89 -6.36 9.33
N ILE A 55 -2.47 -5.58 8.41
CA ILE A 55 -3.49 -6.07 7.47
C ILE A 55 -2.93 -7.19 6.59
N MET A 56 -1.66 -7.11 6.20
CA MET A 56 -0.98 -8.16 5.45
C MET A 56 -0.59 -9.38 6.29
N GLY A 57 -0.73 -9.33 7.62
CA GLY A 57 -0.28 -10.38 8.53
C GLY A 57 1.24 -10.42 8.69
N ILE A 58 1.92 -9.28 8.51
CA ILE A 58 3.37 -9.14 8.62
C ILE A 58 3.69 -8.55 10.00
N ASP A 59 4.54 -9.24 10.75
CA ASP A 59 5.03 -8.75 12.03
C ASP A 59 6.08 -7.65 11.81
N ILE A 60 5.75 -6.43 12.21
CA ILE A 60 6.64 -5.26 12.15
C ILE A 60 7.94 -5.49 12.94
N ASN A 61 7.93 -6.34 13.97
CA ASN A 61 9.11 -6.62 14.79
C ASN A 61 10.20 -7.39 14.01
N LEU A 62 9.83 -8.05 12.90
CA LEU A 62 10.78 -8.67 11.98
C LEU A 62 11.53 -7.64 11.13
N MET A 63 11.04 -6.40 11.07
CA MET A 63 11.51 -5.36 10.17
C MET A 63 12.43 -4.36 10.88
N ARG A 64 13.58 -4.07 10.27
CA ARG A 64 14.58 -3.12 10.76
C ARG A 64 14.73 -1.95 9.80
N LEU A 65 14.58 -0.74 10.32
CA LEU A 65 14.83 0.48 9.56
C LEU A 65 16.34 0.63 9.32
N VAL A 66 16.71 0.90 8.08
CA VAL A 66 18.05 1.35 7.69
C VAL A 66 17.99 2.86 7.48
N ASP A 67 18.44 3.61 8.49
CA ASP A 67 18.40 5.09 8.53
C ASP A 67 19.78 5.75 8.45
N LYS A 68 20.83 4.94 8.37
CA LYS A 68 22.22 5.33 8.19
C LYS A 68 22.89 4.46 7.13
N PRO A 69 23.99 4.92 6.51
CA PRO A 69 24.79 4.08 5.62
C PRO A 69 25.11 2.74 6.30
N THR A 70 24.64 1.65 5.70
CA THR A 70 24.72 0.29 6.25
C THR A 70 25.13 -0.64 5.13
N GLN A 71 26.15 -1.46 5.38
CA GLN A 71 26.63 -2.45 4.43
C GLN A 71 26.14 -3.84 4.86
N PHE A 72 25.65 -4.60 3.88
CA PHE A 72 25.30 -6.01 4.05
C PHE A 72 26.24 -6.84 3.18
N GLU A 73 26.61 -8.03 3.65
CA GLU A 73 27.40 -8.98 2.86
C GLU A 73 26.62 -9.47 1.65
N ASN A 74 25.33 -9.79 1.86
CA ASN A 74 24.40 -10.24 0.84
C ASN A 74 23.02 -9.59 1.06
N ILE A 75 22.31 -9.30 -0.03
CA ILE A 75 20.94 -8.79 0.00
C ILE A 75 20.09 -9.69 -0.89
N ILE A 76 18.96 -10.16 -0.36
CA ILE A 76 17.92 -10.83 -1.13
C ILE A 76 16.86 -9.80 -1.47
N LEU A 77 16.66 -9.54 -2.76
CA LEU A 77 15.61 -8.67 -3.25
C LEU A 77 14.60 -9.53 -4.03
N PRO A 78 13.36 -9.70 -3.53
CA PRO A 78 12.33 -10.40 -4.28
C PRO A 78 11.89 -9.58 -5.50
N ASP A 79 11.38 -10.26 -6.51
CA ASP A 79 10.79 -9.60 -7.68
C ASP A 79 9.56 -8.76 -7.29
N GLU A 80 9.28 -7.74 -8.09
CA GLU A 80 8.03 -6.99 -7.96
C GLU A 80 6.84 -7.88 -8.34
N SER A 81 5.74 -7.75 -7.62
CA SER A 81 4.48 -8.48 -7.90
C SER A 81 3.67 -7.87 -9.05
N PHE A 82 4.28 -7.02 -9.87
CA PHE A 82 3.76 -6.56 -11.13
C PHE A 82 4.91 -6.26 -12.08
N TYR A 83 4.62 -6.22 -13.37
CA TYR A 83 5.59 -5.83 -14.38
C TYR A 83 4.95 -4.90 -15.40
N CYS A 84 5.78 -4.05 -16.01
CA CYS A 84 5.38 -3.21 -17.12
C CYS A 84 5.68 -3.94 -18.43
N THR A 85 4.72 -3.98 -19.34
CA THR A 85 4.95 -4.40 -20.72
C THR A 85 5.68 -3.29 -21.49
N GLU A 86 6.16 -3.61 -22.70
CA GLU A 86 6.79 -2.63 -23.61
C GLU A 86 5.90 -1.40 -23.90
N THR A 87 4.58 -1.54 -23.74
CA THR A 87 3.57 -0.52 -24.02
C THR A 87 3.11 0.25 -22.78
N THR A 88 3.85 0.21 -21.67
CA THR A 88 3.54 0.86 -20.38
C THR A 88 2.35 0.30 -19.61
N GLU A 89 1.73 -0.79 -20.08
CA GLU A 89 0.67 -1.48 -19.36
C GLU A 89 1.24 -2.26 -18.18
N ARG A 90 0.55 -2.21 -17.04
CA ARG A 90 0.95 -2.98 -15.85
C ARG A 90 0.18 -4.29 -15.81
N GLU A 91 0.91 -5.40 -15.81
CA GLU A 91 0.37 -6.72 -15.52
C GLU A 91 0.61 -7.06 -14.05
N PHE A 92 -0.47 -7.40 -13.35
CA PHE A 92 -0.44 -7.73 -11.92
C PHE A 92 -0.42 -9.24 -11.73
N THR A 93 0.51 -9.74 -10.92
CA THR A 93 0.61 -11.16 -10.61
C THR A 93 -0.51 -11.63 -9.69
N ALA A 94 -0.62 -12.94 -9.48
CA ALA A 94 -1.60 -13.51 -8.54
C ALA A 94 -1.34 -13.01 -7.11
N GLU A 95 -0.07 -12.88 -6.74
CA GLU A 95 0.38 -12.40 -5.44
C GLU A 95 -0.03 -10.95 -5.19
N TYR A 96 0.07 -10.08 -6.21
CA TYR A 96 -0.40 -8.71 -6.09
C TYR A 96 -1.92 -8.65 -5.89
N ARG A 97 -2.67 -9.44 -6.67
CA ARG A 97 -4.14 -9.52 -6.52
C ARG A 97 -4.52 -10.03 -5.13
N GLU A 98 -3.80 -10.99 -4.59
CA GLU A 98 -4.03 -11.50 -3.23
C GLU A 98 -3.84 -10.41 -2.17
N MET A 99 -2.75 -9.64 -2.26
CA MET A 99 -2.51 -8.52 -1.35
C MET A 99 -3.61 -7.45 -1.43
N ILE A 100 -4.07 -7.11 -2.64
CA ILE A 100 -5.20 -6.19 -2.84
C ILE A 100 -6.48 -6.75 -2.21
N GLU A 101 -6.76 -8.04 -2.39
CA GLU A 101 -7.95 -8.67 -1.80
C GLU A 101 -7.88 -8.72 -0.26
N ARG A 102 -6.69 -8.87 0.33
CA ARG A 102 -6.52 -8.74 1.80
C ARG A 102 -6.86 -7.33 2.28
N VAL A 103 -6.37 -6.28 1.62
CA VAL A 103 -6.72 -4.89 1.94
C VAL A 103 -8.23 -4.66 1.79
N ARG A 104 -8.80 -5.10 0.67
CA ARG A 104 -10.23 -4.97 0.37
C ARG A 104 -11.09 -5.68 1.42
N SER A 105 -10.74 -6.90 1.78
CA SER A 105 -11.46 -7.71 2.78
C SER A 105 -11.41 -7.06 4.15
N PHE A 106 -10.23 -6.55 4.56
CA PHE A 106 -10.09 -5.77 5.79
C PHE A 106 -10.98 -4.52 5.76
N ALA A 107 -10.97 -3.76 4.67
CA ALA A 107 -11.80 -2.56 4.53
C ALA A 107 -13.31 -2.88 4.60
N LEU A 108 -13.76 -3.96 3.97
CA LEU A 108 -15.16 -4.39 4.02
C LEU A 108 -15.60 -4.80 5.43
N LYS A 109 -14.72 -5.49 6.17
CA LYS A 109 -14.98 -5.92 7.55
C LYS A 109 -14.97 -4.76 8.55
N ASN A 110 -14.04 -3.82 8.38
CA ASN A 110 -13.82 -2.69 9.29
C ASN A 110 -14.45 -1.39 8.80
N ARG A 111 -15.31 -1.47 7.78
CA ARG A 111 -16.02 -0.28 7.28
C ARG A 111 -16.77 0.34 8.45
N THR A 112 -16.45 1.58 8.78
CA THR A 112 -17.38 2.39 9.53
C THR A 112 -18.60 2.59 8.62
N PRO A 113 -19.84 2.42 9.11
CA PRO A 113 -21.01 2.84 8.36
C PRO A 113 -20.86 4.33 8.06
N SER A 114 -20.41 4.68 6.86
CA SER A 114 -20.22 6.06 6.45
C SER A 114 -21.24 6.44 5.40
N ALA A 115 -21.51 7.74 5.33
CA ALA A 115 -22.61 8.37 4.62
C ALA A 115 -22.91 7.72 3.26
N LYS A 116 -24.21 7.57 2.94
CA LYS A 116 -24.74 6.97 1.70
C LYS A 116 -24.18 7.55 0.39
N LYS A 117 -23.41 8.64 0.43
CA LYS A 117 -22.87 9.36 -0.72
C LYS A 117 -21.47 9.88 -0.40
N ILE A 118 -20.45 9.29 -1.02
CA ILE A 118 -19.07 9.78 -1.00
C ILE A 118 -18.78 10.36 -2.38
N TYR A 119 -18.49 11.66 -2.44
CA TYR A 119 -18.09 12.33 -3.68
C TYR A 119 -16.58 12.54 -3.64
N TYR A 120 -15.87 11.94 -4.60
CA TYR A 120 -14.43 12.15 -4.76
C TYR A 120 -14.20 13.31 -5.73
N LEU A 121 -13.42 14.30 -5.31
CA LEU A 121 -12.95 15.41 -6.14
C LEU A 121 -11.47 15.19 -6.48
N TYR A 122 -11.14 15.16 -7.77
CA TYR A 122 -9.75 15.09 -8.23
C TYR A 122 -9.50 16.08 -9.36
N GLY A 123 -8.54 17.00 -9.17
CA GLY A 123 -7.95 17.84 -10.22
C GLY A 123 -8.54 19.24 -10.40
N ARG A 124 -7.83 20.08 -11.17
CA ARG A 124 -8.14 21.51 -11.47
C ARG A 124 -9.11 21.73 -12.64
N ARG A 125 -9.58 20.67 -13.31
CA ARG A 125 -10.55 20.74 -14.41
C ARG A 125 -11.81 20.01 -14.00
N GLN A 126 -12.71 20.75 -13.36
CA GLN A 126 -13.94 20.19 -12.83
C GLN A 126 -15.07 20.43 -13.83
N TYR A 127 -15.60 19.36 -14.40
CA TYR A 127 -16.85 19.38 -15.14
C TYR A 127 -17.98 18.99 -14.19
N GLY A 128 -19.01 19.83 -14.07
CA GLY A 128 -20.23 19.49 -13.32
C GLY A 128 -20.28 19.94 -11.86
N GLU A 129 -19.38 20.81 -11.41
CA GLU A 129 -19.46 21.41 -10.07
C GLU A 129 -20.71 22.26 -9.87
N GLU A 130 -21.14 23.02 -10.89
CA GLU A 130 -22.40 23.75 -10.83
C GLU A 130 -23.59 22.82 -10.60
N ARG A 131 -23.60 21.65 -11.25
CA ARG A 131 -24.65 20.64 -11.03
C ARG A 131 -24.61 20.04 -9.63
N LEU A 132 -23.42 19.83 -9.08
CA LEU A 132 -23.28 19.37 -7.69
C LEU A 132 -23.73 20.46 -6.70
N ALA A 133 -23.31 21.71 -6.92
CA ALA A 133 -23.71 22.85 -6.11
C ALA A 133 -25.22 23.11 -6.17
N GLU A 134 -25.83 23.06 -7.36
CA GLU A 134 -27.29 23.11 -7.55
C GLU A 134 -27.98 21.95 -6.83
N TYR A 135 -27.43 20.74 -6.93
CA TYR A 135 -27.95 19.59 -6.22
C TYR A 135 -27.90 19.79 -4.70
N PHE A 136 -26.78 20.27 -4.13
CA PHE A 136 -26.67 20.54 -2.70
C PHE A 136 -27.63 21.64 -2.23
N ARG A 137 -27.73 22.75 -2.96
CA ARG A 137 -28.74 23.80 -2.69
C ARG A 137 -30.15 23.24 -2.74
N SER A 138 -30.46 22.38 -3.72
CA SER A 138 -31.78 21.72 -3.83
C SER A 138 -32.10 20.78 -2.65
N LYS A 139 -31.10 20.39 -1.87
CA LYS A 139 -31.23 19.58 -0.66
C LYS A 139 -31.13 20.39 0.64
N GLY A 140 -31.04 21.72 0.56
CA GLY A 140 -31.00 22.62 1.70
C GLY A 140 -29.63 22.72 2.40
N TYR A 141 -28.56 22.41 1.67
CA TYR A 141 -27.17 22.67 2.09
C TYR A 141 -26.65 23.98 1.50
#